data_AF-A0A447RPW0-F1
#
_entry.id   AF-A0A447RPW0-F1
#
_cell.length_a   1.000
_cell.length_b   1.000
_cell.length_c   1.000
_cell.angle_alpha   90.00
_cell.angle_beta   90.00
_cell.angle_gamma   90.00
#
_symmetry.space_group_name_H-M   'P 1'
#
loop_
_entity.id
_entity.type
_entity.pdbx_description
1 polymer ?
#
loop_
_entity_poly.entity_id
_entity_poly.type
_entity_poly.pdbx_seq_one_letter_code
_entity_poly.pdbx_strand_id
1 'polypeptide(L)' 'MPLLDNNGKFNGQYELRLMVALDVGGAIKGQHFDIYQGIGPDAGHRAGWYNHYGRVMGAEKRPGRGGMFLAA' A
#
# COMPACT_ATOMS: atom_id res chain seq x y z
N MET A 1 -0.38 -5.75 -2.12
CA MET A 1 1.00 -5.38 -1.77
C MET A 1 1.95 -6.45 -2.29
N PRO A 2 2.96 -6.12 -3.11
CA PRO A 2 3.99 -7.08 -3.52
C PRO A 2 4.81 -7.54 -2.30
N LEU A 3 5.03 -8.84 -2.15
CA LEU A 3 5.87 -9.40 -1.09
C LEU A 3 7.32 -9.50 -1.54
N LEU A 4 8.22 -9.11 -0.64
CA LEU A 4 9.67 -9.09 -0.88
C LEU A 4 10.36 -10.13 0.01
N ASP A 5 11.45 -10.70 -0.50
CA ASP A 5 12.36 -11.52 0.31
C ASP A 5 13.28 -10.66 1.21
N ASN A 6 14.17 -11.32 1.95
CA ASN A 6 15.13 -10.67 2.85
C ASN A 6 16.21 -9.84 2.12
N ASN A 7 16.21 -9.81 0.79
CA ASN A 7 17.09 -8.99 -0.03
C ASN A 7 16.32 -7.89 -0.78
N GLY A 8 15.02 -7.71 -0.47
CA GLY A 8 14.18 -6.71 -1.13
C GLY A 8 13.70 -7.10 -2.52
N LYS A 9 13.89 -8.35 -2.95
CA LYS A 9 13.47 -8.81 -4.27
C LYS A 9 12.03 -9.30 -4.23
N PHE A 10 11.23 -8.87 -5.19
CA PHE A 10 9.86 -9.38 -5.36
C PHE A 10 9.85 -10.90 -5.56
N ASN A 11 9.06 -11.60 -4.74
CA ASN A 11 9.02 -13.06 -4.70
C ASN A 11 7.91 -13.69 -5.56
N GLY A 12 7.15 -12.88 -6.31
CA GLY A 12 6.03 -13.35 -7.13
C GLY A 12 4.67 -13.34 -6.44
N GLN A 13 4.61 -13.11 -5.12
CA GLN A 13 3.39 -13.17 -4.33
C GLN A 13 2.87 -11.78 -3.94
N TYR A 14 1.54 -11.68 -3.81
CA TYR A 14 0.87 -10.48 -3.35
C TYR A 14 0.07 -10.75 -2.09
N GLU A 15 0.01 -9.75 -1.21
CA GLU A 15 -0.82 -9.75 -0.01
C GLU A 15 -1.94 -8.70 -0.14
N LEU A 16 -3.17 -9.10 0.20
CA LEU A 16 -4.31 -8.19 0.29
C LEU A 16 -4.28 -7.49 1.65
N ARG A 17 -4.26 -6.16 1.65
CA ARG A 17 -4.28 -5.34 2.87
C ARG A 17 -5.30 -4.21 2.72
N LEU A 18 -6.01 -3.92 3.80
CA LEU A 18 -6.82 -2.70 3.92
C LEU A 18 -5.94 -1.60 4.50
N MET A 19 -5.89 -0.44 3.85
CA MET A 19 -5.07 0.71 4.23
C MET A 19 -5.90 1.99 4.15
N VAL A 20 -5.47 3.03 4.86
CA VAL A 20 -6.12 4.35 4.87
C VAL A 20 -5.08 5.40 4.52
N ALA A 21 -5.44 6.32 3.61
CA ALA A 21 -4.60 7.47 3.29
C ALA A 21 -4.65 8.48 4.45
N LEU A 22 -3.58 8.58 5.22
CA LEU A 22 -3.50 9.41 6.44
C LEU A 22 -2.37 10.45 6.41
N ASP A 23 -1.50 10.43 5.40
CA ASP A 23 -0.35 11.33 5.29
C ASP A 23 -0.15 11.82 3.85
N VAL A 24 0.66 12.87 3.69
CA VAL A 24 1.01 13.50 2.40
C VAL A 24 2.52 13.61 2.23
N GLY A 25 3.01 13.56 0.99
CA GLY A 25 4.44 13.67 0.70
C GLY A 25 4.74 14.61 -0.47
N GLY A 26 5.87 15.32 -0.41
CA GLY A 26 6.32 16.23 -1.48
C GLY A 26 6.61 15.51 -2.80
N ALA A 27 7.16 14.29 -2.73
CA ALA A 27 7.47 13.44 -3.88
C ALA A 27 6.37 12.42 -4.23
N ILE A 28 5.33 12.32 -3.39
CA ILE A 28 4.22 11.39 -3.60
C ILE A 28 3.14 12.12 -4.41
N LYS A 29 3.05 11.79 -5.70
CA LYS A 29 2.18 12.46 -6.68
C LYS A 29 1.52 11.44 -7.62
N GLY A 30 0.35 11.78 -8.15
CA GLY A 30 -0.39 10.91 -9.05
C GLY A 30 -0.83 9.59 -8.39
N GLN A 31 -0.63 8.46 -9.07
CA GLN A 31 -0.96 7.12 -8.58
C GLN A 31 0.20 6.47 -7.79
N HIS A 32 0.98 7.28 -7.07
CA HIS A 32 2.08 6.81 -6.22
C HIS A 32 1.62 6.79 -4.76
N PHE A 33 1.79 5.66 -4.08
CA PHE A 33 1.50 5.51 -2.66
C PHE A 33 2.78 5.20 -1.90
N ASP A 34 2.98 5.87 -0.76
CA ASP A 34 4.00 5.50 0.22
C ASP A 34 3.35 4.69 1.34
N ILE A 35 3.97 3.57 1.71
CA ILE A 35 3.43 2.65 2.72
C ILE A 35 4.26 2.82 3.99
N TYR A 36 3.63 3.35 5.03
CA TYR A 36 4.23 3.38 6.35
C TYR A 36 4.47 1.96 6.89
N GLN A 37 5.74 1.58 7.04
CA GLN A 37 6.16 0.22 7.44
C GLN A 37 6.27 0.03 8.97
N GLY A 38 6.11 1.09 9.76
CA GLY A 38 6.30 1.09 11.21
C GLY A 38 7.55 1.87 11.67
N ILE A 39 8.02 1.57 12.88
CA ILE A 39 9.15 2.23 13.54
C ILE A 39 10.28 1.22 13.79
N GLY A 40 11.53 1.68 13.70
CA GLY A 40 12.72 0.90 14.03
C GLY A 40 13.48 0.35 12.82
N PRO A 41 14.64 -0.30 13.03
CA PRO A 41 15.54 -0.71 11.96
C PRO A 41 14.90 -1.63 10.92
N ASP A 42 14.11 -2.61 11.37
CA ASP A 42 13.45 -3.55 10.46
C ASP A 42 12.39 -2.88 9.58
N ALA A 43 11.68 -1.88 10.12
CA ALA A 43 10.74 -1.08 9.34
C ALA A 43 11.48 -0.24 8.29
N GLY A 44 12.63 0.34 8.67
CA GLY A 44 13.51 1.09 7.76
C GLY A 44 14.06 0.22 6.63
N HIS A 45 14.54 -1.00 6.92
CA HIS A 45 15.01 -1.93 5.90
C HIS A 45 13.91 -2.31 4.92
N ARG A 46 12.71 -2.64 5.42
CA ARG A 46 11.56 -2.91 4.54
C ARG A 46 11.25 -1.70 3.68
N ALA A 47 11.10 -0.52 4.27
CA ALA A 47 10.76 0.71 3.56
C ALA A 47 11.78 1.05 2.46
N GLY A 48 13.07 0.87 2.73
CA GLY A 48 14.14 1.14 1.76
C GLY A 48 14.09 0.29 0.49
N TRP A 49 13.44 -0.87 0.52
CA TRP A 49 13.28 -1.73 -0.67
C TRP A 49 12.00 -1.45 -1.48
N TYR A 50 11.04 -0.70 -0.94
CA TYR A 50 9.76 -0.52 -1.63
C TYR A 50 9.84 0.52 -2.76
N ASN A 51 10.05 0.03 -3.97
CA ASN A 51 9.71 0.72 -5.22
C ASN A 51 9.10 -0.30 -6.20
N HIS A 52 7.90 -0.78 -5.88
CA HIS A 52 7.27 -1.91 -6.55
C HIS A 52 5.80 -1.61 -6.86
N TYR A 53 5.27 -2.29 -7.88
CA TYR A 53 3.91 -2.06 -8.37
C TYR A 53 2.92 -3.08 -7.80
N GLY A 54 1.68 -2.64 -7.61
CA GLY A 54 0.56 -3.46 -7.19
C GLY A 54 -0.78 -2.83 -7.57
N ARG A 55 -1.88 -3.56 -7.37
CA ARG A 55 -3.23 -3.04 -7.59
C ARG A 55 -3.80 -2.48 -6.29
N VAL A 56 -4.54 -1.38 -6.42
CA VAL A 56 -5.29 -0.74 -5.34
C VAL A 56 -6.72 -0.54 -5.82
N MET A 57 -7.68 -0.65 -4.91
CA MET A 57 -9.09 -0.34 -5.15
C MET A 57 -9.54 0.65 -4.07
N GLY A 58 -10.26 1.69 -4.48
CA GLY A 58 -10.91 2.59 -3.55
C GLY A 58 -12.10 1.89 -2.87
N ALA A 59 -12.31 2.13 -1.58
CA ALA A 59 -13.51 1.66 -0.90
C ALA A 59 -14.43 2.85 -0.63
N GLU A 60 -15.62 2.85 -1.21
CA GLU A 60 -16.61 3.90 -1.02
C GLU A 60 -17.91 3.30 -0.47
N LYS A 61 -18.60 4.08 0.36
CA LYS A 61 -19.95 3.75 0.80
C LYS A 61 -20.93 4.13 -0.30
N ARG A 62 -21.79 3.19 -0.72
CA ARG A 62 -22.86 3.53 -1.67
C ARG A 62 -23.89 4.46 -1.02
N PRO A 63 -24.31 5.54 -1.69
CA PRO A 63 -25.45 6.34 -1.24
C PRO A 63 -26.71 5.45 -1.14
N GLY A 64 -27.39 5.46 0.02
CA GLY A 64 -28.70 4.81 0.21
C GLY A 64 -28.70 3.29 0.48
N ARG A 65 -27.56 2.59 0.54
CA ARG A 65 -27.49 1.18 0.94
C ARG A 65 -26.34 0.97 1.91
N GLY A 66 -26.57 0.33 3.06
CA GLY A 66 -25.63 0.24 4.19
C GLY A 66 -24.33 -0.56 3.98
N GLY A 67 -23.90 -0.80 2.74
CA GLY A 67 -22.72 -1.61 2.41
C GLY A 67 -21.56 -0.79 1.82
N MET A 68 -20.34 -1.21 2.14
CA MET A 68 -19.09 -0.75 1.52
C MET A 68 -18.82 -1.57 0.25
N PHE A 69 -18.37 -0.92 -0.82
CA PHE A 69 -18.03 -1.60 -2.08
C PHE A 69 -16.67 -1.11 -2.59
N LEU A 70 -15.96 -2.00 -3.30
CA LEU A 70 -14.67 -1.70 -3.92
C LEU A 70 -14.90 -1.12 -5.32
N ALA A 71 -14.30 0.04 -5.58
CA ALA A 71 -14.26 0.70 -6.87
C ALA A 71 -12.86 0.52 -7.49
N ALA A 72 -12.84 0.25 -8.81
CA ALA A 72 -11.63 0.07 -9.60
C ALA A 72 -11.13 1.40 -10.17
#